data_AF-A0ABC9W8Q7-F1
#
_entry.id   AF-A0ABC9W8Q7-F1
#
_cell.length_a   1.000
_cell.length_b   1.000
_cell.length_c   1.000
_cell.angle_alpha   90.00
_cell.angle_beta   90.00
_cell.angle_gamma   90.00
#
_symmetry.space_group_name_H-M   'P 1'
#
loop_
_entity.id
_entity.type
_entity.pdbx_description
1 polymer ?
#
loop_
_entity_poly.entity_id
_entity_poly.type
_entity_poly.pdbx_seq_one_letter_code
_entity_poly.pdbx_strand_id
1 'polypeptide(L)'
;MCTCLLGYDLIGITVMWSDGSYDWSVGMEGHRLFRKDRQERRQAGDDPLYVNDQLQCMELLLGMDEEPIKSLWVRIKGRAGTEATIVLVCYRPLDQEDQVDEAL
;
A
#
# COMPACT_ATOMS: atom_id res chain seq x y z
N MET A 1 -12.97 4.60 16.99
CA MET A 1 -12.48 3.41 16.26
C MET A 1 -13.64 2.82 15.47
N CYS A 2 -13.51 2.72 14.14
CA CYS A 2 -14.52 2.06 13.31
C CYS A 2 -14.42 0.55 13.47
N THR A 3 -15.42 -0.06 14.09
CA THR A 3 -15.54 -1.52 14.25
C THR A 3 -15.76 -2.26 12.93
N CYS A 4 -16.07 -1.53 11.86
CA CYS A 4 -16.39 -2.07 10.54
C CYS A 4 -15.22 -2.83 9.87
N LEU A 5 -13.97 -2.62 10.31
CA LEU A 5 -12.79 -3.21 9.69
C LEU A 5 -12.23 -4.44 10.43
N LEU A 6 -12.76 -4.80 11.60
CA LEU A 6 -12.27 -5.94 12.40
C LEU A 6 -12.49 -7.33 11.77
N GLY A 7 -13.31 -7.42 10.72
CA GLY A 7 -13.61 -8.69 10.04
C GLY A 7 -12.80 -8.95 8.77
N TYR A 8 -11.93 -8.01 8.36
CA TYR A 8 -11.16 -8.15 7.13
C TYR A 8 -9.75 -8.67 7.42
N ASP A 9 -9.28 -9.59 6.58
CA ASP A 9 -7.91 -10.09 6.67
C ASP A 9 -6.89 -9.16 5.98
N LEU A 10 -7.35 -8.42 4.96
CA LEU A 10 -6.56 -7.49 4.18
C LEU A 10 -7.36 -6.23 3.85
N ILE A 11 -6.72 -5.07 4.01
CA ILE A 11 -7.29 -3.77 3.64
C ILE A 11 -6.23 -2.97 2.90
N GLY A 12 -6.44 -2.75 1.60
CA GLY A 12 -5.61 -1.87 0.78
C GLY A 12 -6.25 -0.49 0.63
N ILE A 13 -5.48 0.56 0.89
CA ILE A 13 -5.90 1.95 0.65
C ILE A 13 -4.99 2.52 -0.42
N THR A 14 -5.57 2.93 -1.56
CA THR A 14 -4.82 3.33 -2.77
C THR A 14 -4.65 4.83 -2.95
N VAL A 15 -5.15 5.65 -2.01
CA VAL A 15 -5.07 7.12 -2.09
C VAL A 15 -5.00 7.68 -0.67
N MET A 16 -3.81 7.69 -0.06
CA MET A 16 -3.58 8.42 1.19
C MET A 16 -2.68 9.62 0.93
N TRP A 17 -3.28 10.79 0.70
CA TRP A 17 -2.57 12.06 0.72
C TRP A 17 -2.18 12.36 2.16
N SER A 18 -1.04 11.83 2.59
CA SER A 18 -0.45 12.08 3.91
C SER A 18 0.82 12.89 3.73
N ASP A 19 0.92 14.01 4.42
CA ASP A 19 2.15 14.82 4.51
C ASP A 19 3.07 14.35 5.65
N GLY A 20 2.80 13.17 6.21
CA GLY A 20 3.51 12.59 7.35
C GLY A 20 3.10 13.15 8.72
N SER A 21 2.26 14.20 8.78
CA SER A 21 1.84 14.80 10.05
C SER A 21 0.87 13.93 10.87
N TYR A 22 0.23 12.95 10.22
CA TYR A 22 -0.77 12.05 10.82
C TYR A 22 -0.26 10.65 11.12
N ASP A 23 1.07 10.43 11.10
CA ASP A 23 1.65 9.09 11.26
C ASP A 23 1.28 8.42 12.60
N TRP A 24 1.08 9.22 13.65
CA TRP A 24 0.60 8.74 14.95
C TRP A 24 -0.81 8.11 14.92
N SER A 25 -1.61 8.41 13.89
CA SER A 25 -3.02 7.99 13.78
C SER A 25 -3.25 6.85 12.79
N VAL A 26 -2.19 6.39 12.11
CA VAL A 26 -2.33 5.37 11.05
C VAL A 26 -2.32 3.93 11.54
N GLY A 27 -1.93 3.71 12.80
CA GLY A 27 -1.99 2.41 13.42
C GLY A 27 -3.44 1.91 13.54
N MET A 28 -3.68 0.68 13.09
CA MET A 28 -4.99 0.03 13.21
C MET A 28 -4.85 -1.22 14.07
N GLU A 29 -5.62 -1.29 15.15
CA GLU A 29 -5.57 -2.42 16.08
C GLU A 29 -5.92 -3.74 15.37
N GLY A 30 -5.23 -4.82 15.74
CA GLY A 30 -5.38 -6.13 15.12
C GLY A 30 -4.79 -6.24 13.71
N HIS A 31 -4.09 -5.22 13.22
CA HIS A 31 -3.52 -5.21 11.88
C HIS A 31 -2.08 -4.70 11.87
N ARG A 32 -1.24 -5.38 11.08
CA ARG A 32 0.10 -4.93 10.71
C ARG A 32 0.02 -4.04 9.47
N LEU A 33 0.65 -2.89 9.55
CA LEU A 33 0.76 -1.93 8.46
C LEU A 33 2.03 -2.19 7.63
N PHE A 34 1.86 -2.27 6.31
CA PHE A 34 2.93 -2.29 5.32
C PHE A 34 2.83 -1.03 4.47
N ARG A 35 3.95 -0.34 4.31
CA ARG A 35 4.07 0.89 3.50
C ARG A 35 5.42 0.87 2.82
N LYS A 36 5.41 1.26 1.54
CA LYS A 36 6.65 1.52 0.83
C LYS A 36 7.09 2.94 1.15
N ASP A 37 8.08 3.09 2.04
CA ASP A 37 8.71 4.38 2.32
C ASP A 37 9.31 4.94 1.02
N ARG A 38 8.94 6.17 0.68
CA ARG A 38 9.53 6.89 -0.46
C ARG A 38 10.68 7.73 0.03
N GLN A 39 11.87 7.50 -0.51
CA GLN A 39 12.90 8.54 -0.51
C GLN A 39 12.43 9.71 -1.39
N GLU A 40 12.05 10.80 -0.72
CA GLU A 40 12.21 12.19 -1.18
C GLU A 40 11.49 12.69 -2.44
N ARG A 41 10.18 12.44 -2.63
CA ARG A 41 9.34 13.36 -3.45
C ARG A 41 7.95 13.59 -2.85
N ARG A 42 7.73 14.82 -2.39
CA ARG A 42 6.59 15.35 -1.63
C ARG A 42 5.23 15.41 -2.39
N GLN A 43 4.99 14.60 -3.41
CA GLN A 43 3.88 14.86 -4.34
C GLN A 43 2.91 13.70 -4.64
N ALA A 44 3.02 12.54 -4.01
CA ALA A 44 2.03 11.49 -4.26
C ALA A 44 1.76 10.70 -2.99
N GLY A 45 0.50 10.30 -2.78
CA GLY A 45 0.05 9.58 -1.59
C GLY A 45 0.78 8.26 -1.37
N ASP A 46 0.83 7.83 -0.13
CA ASP A 46 1.31 6.50 0.26
C ASP A 46 0.19 5.48 0.07
N ASP A 47 0.53 4.28 -0.36
CA ASP A 47 -0.42 3.19 -0.59
C ASP A 47 -0.26 2.15 0.53
N PRO A 48 -0.88 2.35 1.71
CA PRO A 48 -0.74 1.40 2.80
C PRO A 48 -1.56 0.14 2.56
N LEU A 49 -0.97 -0.98 2.96
CA LEU A 49 -1.65 -2.25 3.09
C LEU A 49 -1.70 -2.64 4.57
N TYR A 50 -2.89 -2.89 5.09
CA TYR A 50 -3.10 -3.46 6.42
C TYR A 50 -3.39 -4.95 6.27
N VAL A 51 -2.67 -5.76 7.04
CA VAL A 51 -2.86 -7.21 7.09
C VAL A 51 -3.19 -7.60 8.52
N ASN A 52 -4.19 -8.45 8.72
CA ASN A 52 -4.55 -8.96 10.03
C ASN A 52 -3.32 -9.56 10.74
N ASP A 53 -3.07 -9.14 11.97
CA ASP A 53 -1.85 -9.47 12.73
C ASP A 53 -1.75 -10.96 13.10
N GLN A 54 -2.85 -11.69 13.00
CA GLN A 54 -2.94 -13.14 13.22
C GLN A 54 -2.45 -13.94 12.00
N LEU A 55 -2.18 -13.29 10.87
CA LEU A 55 -1.62 -13.90 9.67
C LEU A 55 -0.10 -13.74 9.61
N GLN A 56 0.58 -14.79 9.14
CA GLN A 56 2.00 -14.68 8.83
C GLN A 56 2.15 -13.88 7.53
N CYS A 57 2.81 -12.74 7.62
CA CYS A 57 3.03 -11.84 6.49
C CYS A 57 4.48 -11.38 6.40
N MET A 58 4.98 -11.22 5.18
CA MET A 58 6.33 -10.74 4.88
C MET A 58 6.28 -9.87 3.63
N GLU A 59 6.85 -8.66 3.72
CA GLU A 59 7.03 -7.78 2.57
C GLU A 59 8.04 -8.39 1.59
N LEU A 60 7.73 -8.28 0.29
CA LEU A 60 8.60 -8.71 -0.79
C LEU A 60 9.17 -7.49 -1.50
N LEU A 61 10.49 -7.33 -1.43
CA LEU A 61 11.24 -6.36 -2.21
C LEU A 61 11.51 -6.96 -3.60
N LEU A 62 10.56 -6.80 -4.52
CA LEU A 62 10.79 -7.11 -5.94
C LEU A 62 11.51 -5.92 -6.59
N GLY A 63 12.74 -6.14 -7.01
CA GLY A 63 13.59 -5.16 -7.70
C GLY A 63 13.09 -4.87 -9.11
N MET A 64 11.93 -4.22 -9.23
CA MET A 64 11.46 -3.65 -10.48
C MET A 64 12.02 -2.23 -10.57
N ASP A 65 13.18 -2.12 -11.22
CA ASP A 65 13.96 -0.89 -11.37
C ASP A 65 13.48 -0.01 -12.54
N GLU A 66 12.53 -0.50 -13.37
CA GLU A 66 12.28 0.08 -14.71
C GLU A 66 10.87 0.65 -14.97
N GLU A 67 9.95 0.63 -14.00
CA GLU A 67 8.66 1.32 -14.13
C GLU A 67 8.29 2.11 -12.87
N PRO A 68 7.66 3.29 -12.99
CA PRO A 68 7.18 4.06 -11.84
C PRO A 68 5.94 3.43 -11.17
N ILE A 69 5.58 2.18 -11.50
CA ILE A 69 4.45 1.48 -10.88
C ILE A 69 4.81 1.23 -9.42
N LYS A 70 4.29 2.11 -8.57
CA LYS A 70 4.46 2.04 -7.12
C LYS A 70 3.60 0.90 -6.62
N SER A 71 4.25 -0.25 -6.52
CA SER A 71 3.67 -1.49 -6.04
C SER A 71 4.24 -1.88 -4.69
N LEU A 72 3.37 -2.37 -3.81
CA LEU A 72 3.71 -3.02 -2.55
C LEU A 72 3.30 -4.49 -2.65
N TRP A 73 4.27 -5.38 -2.43
CA TRP A 73 4.08 -6.82 -2.53
C TRP A 73 4.21 -7.43 -1.14
N VAL A 74 3.19 -8.16 -0.70
CA VAL A 74 3.21 -8.84 0.59
C VAL A 74 2.86 -10.30 0.39
N ARG A 75 3.75 -11.18 0.84
CA ARG A 75 3.49 -12.61 0.94
C ARG A 75 2.72 -12.86 2.23
N ILE A 76 1.58 -13.53 2.13
CA ILE A 76 0.70 -13.83 3.25
C ILE A 76 0.46 -15.33 3.29
N LYS A 77 0.56 -15.90 4.48
CA LYS A 77 0.27 -17.30 4.74
C LYS A 77 -0.91 -17.40 5.69
N GLY A 78 -1.91 -18.17 5.27
CA GLY A 78 -3.11 -18.44 6.07
C GLY A 78 -2.78 -19.23 7.34
N ARG A 79 -3.67 -19.16 8.34
CA ARG A 79 -3.44 -19.76 9.67
C ARG A 79 -3.28 -21.28 9.64
N ALA A 80 -4.05 -21.95 8.79
CA ALA A 80 -4.06 -23.40 8.64
C ALA A 80 -3.46 -23.88 7.31
N GLY A 81 -3.05 -22.95 6.44
CA GLY A 81 -2.53 -23.24 5.11
C GLY A 81 -1.01 -23.41 5.11
N THR A 82 -0.52 -24.43 4.42
CA THR A 82 0.91 -24.57 4.11
C THR A 82 1.35 -23.63 2.99
N GLU A 83 0.42 -23.30 2.09
CA GLU A 83 0.67 -22.43 0.94
C GLU A 83 0.53 -20.95 1.31
N ALA A 84 1.36 -20.13 0.65
CA ALA A 84 1.36 -18.70 0.83
C ALA A 84 0.87 -18.04 -0.46
N THR A 85 0.04 -17.01 -0.33
CA THR A 85 -0.45 -16.18 -1.41
C THR A 85 0.34 -14.88 -1.43
N ILE A 86 0.63 -14.34 -2.61
CA ILE A 86 1.23 -13.01 -2.76
C ILE A 86 0.11 -12.05 -3.10
N VAL A 87 0.02 -10.96 -2.34
CA VAL A 87 -0.92 -9.87 -2.59
C VAL A 87 -0.14 -8.62 -3.01
N LEU A 88 -0.71 -7.93 -3.98
CA LEU A 88 -0.16 -6.74 -4.60
C LEU A 88 -1.12 -5.57 -4.41
N VAL A 89 -0.62 -4.45 -3.91
CA VAL A 89 -1.28 -3.16 -3.99
C VAL A 89 -0.51 -2.33 -5.00
N CYS A 90 -1.17 -1.96 -6.10
CA CYS A 90 -0.62 -1.08 -7.12
C CYS A 90 -1.47 0.17 -7.21
N TYR A 91 -0.84 1.33 -7.13
CA TYR A 91 -1.42 2.56 -7.63
C TYR A 91 -0.85 2.85 -9.01
N ARG A 92 -1.72 2.90 -10.01
CA ARG A 92 -1.40 3.53 -11.30
C ARG A 92 -1.94 4.96 -11.22
N PRO A 93 -1.10 6.00 -11.29
CA PRO A 93 -1.58 7.35 -11.50
C PRO A 93 -2.50 7.37 -12.72
N LEU A 94 -3.69 7.96 -12.60
CA LEU A 94 -4.44 8.38 -13.78
C LEU A 94 -3.52 9.28 -14.60
N ASP A 95 -3.42 8.98 -15.90
CA ASP A 95 -2.51 9.64 -16.82
C ASP A 95 -2.49 11.16 -16.61
N GLN A 96 -1.29 11.72 -16.67
CA GLN A 96 -1.07 13.14 -16.84
C GLN A 96 -1.09 13.46 -18.34
N GLU A 97 -2.08 12.95 -19.07
CA GLU A 97 -2.50 13.46 -20.38
C GLU A 97 -3.58 14.51 -20.05
N ASP A 98 -3.41 15.82 -20.23
CA ASP A 98 -2.85 16.51 -21.38
C ASP A 98 -1.90 17.65 -20.98
N GLN A 99 -0.63 17.58 -21.38
CA GLN A 99 0.06 18.80 -21.80
C GLN A 99 -0.24 18.98 -23.28
N VAL A 100 -1.39 19.57 -23.59
CA VAL A 100 -1.56 20.23 -24.90
C VAL A 100 -0.62 21.42 -24.89
N ASP A 101 0.51 21.28 -25.57
CA ASP A 101 1.36 22.40 -25.94
C ASP A 101 0.59 23.22 -26.99
N GLU A 102 -0.29 24.11 -26.51
CA GLU A 102 -0.86 25.20 -27.31
C GLU A 102 0.27 26.19 -27.60
N ALA A 103 1.07 25.87 -28.62
CA ALA A 103 1.93 26.84 -29.28
C ALA A 103 1.05 27.70 -30.20
N LEU A 104 0.67 28.88 -29.69
CA LEU A 104 0.15 30.03 -30.46
C LEU A 104 1.20 30.58 -31.44
#